data_AF-A0A4Y2TNL4-F1
#
_entry.id   AF-A0A4Y2TNL4-F1
#
_cell.length_a   1.000
_cell.length_b   1.000
_cell.length_c   1.000
_cell.angle_alpha   90.00
_cell.angle_beta   90.00
_cell.angle_gamma   90.00
#
_symmetry.space_group_name_H-M   'P 1'
#
loop_
_entity.id
_entity.type
_entity.pdbx_description
1 polymer ?
#
loop_
_entity_poly.entity_id
_entity_poly.type
_entity_poly.pdbx_seq_one_letter_code
_entity_poly.pdbx_strand_id
1 'polypeptide(L)'
;MQQNLKTIAGGNWGISQIHRWTLYKTVIERMLAHGSSAWCLNPTFRMKRKLSSIQRPFLLHISGAYRTTPTAALQAILGIPPLHMQLQFEARFTSIFRLRIPLPPFITDTHPHDLEMKATGWSTHPSEHLKPNQISFEDGEAYIARKDIINIFTDGSKTEHGVGAAFCVLTNDIWAYQWSAKLNDNNTVFQAELTALHEAVIYASNLPNHNT
;
A
#
# COMPACT_ATOMS: atom_id res chain seq x y z
N MET A 1 6.54 21.69 -22.35
CA MET A 1 5.90 21.26 -21.08
C MET A 1 6.02 22.30 -19.96
N GLN A 2 7.24 22.69 -19.54
CA GLN A 2 7.43 23.82 -18.61
C GLN A 2 6.81 25.14 -19.13
N GLN A 3 6.93 25.40 -20.44
CA GLN A 3 6.29 26.54 -21.11
C GLN A 3 4.76 26.54 -20.98
N ASN A 4 4.13 25.36 -20.99
CA ASN A 4 2.66 25.22 -20.98
C ASN A 4 2.07 25.46 -19.58
N LEU A 5 2.82 25.15 -18.53
CA LEU A 5 2.43 25.53 -17.16
C LEU A 5 2.55 27.04 -16.93
N LYS A 6 3.52 27.70 -17.59
CA LYS A 6 3.67 29.16 -17.55
C LYS A 6 2.53 29.90 -18.26
N THR A 7 1.90 29.29 -19.26
CA THR A 7 0.75 29.90 -19.97
C THR A 7 -0.56 29.79 -19.19
N ILE A 8 -0.67 28.83 -18.25
CA ILE A 8 -1.92 28.56 -17.52
C ILE A 8 -2.01 29.37 -16.21
N ALA A 9 -0.88 29.84 -15.66
CA ALA A 9 -0.86 30.71 -14.49
C ALA A 9 0.41 31.57 -14.37
N GLY A 10 0.22 32.82 -13.94
CA GLY A 10 1.26 33.74 -13.50
C GLY A 10 1.38 33.81 -11.98
N GLY A 11 2.15 34.78 -11.47
CA GLY A 11 2.31 35.00 -10.02
C GLY A 11 1.00 35.40 -9.33
N ASN A 12 0.19 36.23 -10.00
CA ASN A 12 -1.04 36.82 -9.44
C ASN A 12 -2.32 36.49 -10.24
N TRP A 13 -2.27 35.59 -11.22
CA TRP A 13 -3.43 35.24 -12.05
C TRP A 13 -3.35 33.78 -12.53
N GLY A 14 -4.50 33.21 -12.88
CA GLY A 14 -4.63 31.82 -13.34
C GLY A 14 -4.96 30.84 -12.21
N ILE A 15 -4.61 29.57 -12.41
CA ILE A 15 -5.04 28.46 -11.54
C ILE A 15 -4.38 28.48 -10.14
N SER A 16 -5.11 28.00 -9.12
CA SER A 16 -4.64 27.99 -7.73
C SER A 16 -3.39 27.12 -7.53
N GLN A 17 -2.68 27.34 -6.42
CA GLN A 17 -1.48 26.58 -6.06
C GLN A 17 -1.76 25.07 -5.97
N ILE A 18 -2.92 24.69 -5.42
CA ILE A 18 -3.35 23.29 -5.30
C ILE A 18 -3.47 22.66 -6.68
N HIS A 19 -4.11 23.33 -7.64
CA HIS A 19 -4.23 22.80 -9.01
C HIS A 19 -2.87 22.66 -9.70
N ARG A 20 -1.96 23.61 -9.52
CA ARG A 20 -0.58 23.52 -10.06
C ARG A 20 0.18 22.35 -9.45
N TRP A 21 0.05 22.16 -8.13
CA TRP A 21 0.63 21.03 -7.41
C TRP A 21 0.08 19.69 -7.94
N THR A 22 -1.24 19.60 -8.10
CA THR A 22 -1.90 18.40 -8.64
C THR A 22 -1.39 18.09 -10.04
N LEU A 23 -1.36 19.07 -10.95
CA LEU A 23 -0.83 18.88 -12.31
C LEU A 23 0.63 18.42 -12.31
N TYR A 24 1.47 18.97 -11.42
CA TYR A 24 2.84 18.51 -11.29
C TYR A 24 2.92 17.03 -10.86
N LYS A 25 2.16 16.65 -9.83
CA LYS A 25 2.16 15.29 -9.28
C LYS A 25 1.56 14.26 -10.22
N THR A 26 0.45 14.59 -10.90
CA THR A 26 -0.31 13.64 -11.72
C THR A 26 0.18 13.57 -13.16
N VAL A 27 0.72 14.66 -13.70
CA VAL A 27 1.19 14.71 -15.10
C VAL A 27 2.71 14.69 -15.15
N ILE A 28 3.36 15.75 -14.67
CA ILE A 28 4.80 15.96 -14.91
C ILE A 28 5.63 14.85 -14.26
N GLU A 29 5.38 14.55 -12.98
CA GLU A 29 6.09 13.51 -12.25
C GLU A 29 5.86 12.13 -12.87
N ARG A 30 4.60 11.80 -13.24
CA ARG A 30 4.26 10.51 -13.87
C ARG A 30 4.94 10.35 -15.23
N MET A 31 5.00 11.41 -16.03
CA MET A 31 5.70 11.42 -17.32
C MET A 31 7.21 11.18 -17.14
N LEU A 32 7.84 11.80 -16.13
CA LEU A 32 9.27 11.60 -15.84
C LEU A 32 9.56 10.25 -15.19
N ALA A 33 8.62 9.70 -14.43
CA ALA A 33 8.72 8.37 -13.82
C ALA A 33 8.54 7.24 -14.82
N HIS A 34 7.95 7.52 -15.98
CA HIS A 34 7.83 6.55 -17.05
C HIS A 34 9.22 6.04 -17.48
N GLY A 35 9.39 4.71 -17.47
CA GLY A 35 10.67 4.08 -17.80
C GLY A 35 11.79 4.29 -16.76
N SER A 36 11.52 4.88 -15.60
CA SER A 36 12.52 5.14 -14.55
C SER A 36 13.21 3.85 -14.05
N SER A 37 12.54 2.70 -14.12
CA SER A 37 13.15 1.39 -13.82
C SER A 37 14.37 1.06 -14.68
N ALA A 38 14.45 1.58 -15.91
CA ALA A 38 15.57 1.32 -16.82
C ALA A 38 16.80 2.18 -16.54
N TRP A 39 16.64 3.37 -15.94
CA TRP A 39 17.73 4.36 -15.87
C TRP A 39 17.88 5.06 -14.50
N CYS A 40 16.94 4.91 -13.57
CA CYS A 40 16.91 5.65 -12.29
C CYS A 40 16.98 4.74 -11.05
N LEU A 41 17.40 3.47 -11.17
CA LEU A 41 17.60 2.60 -10.01
C LEU A 41 18.70 3.09 -9.08
N ASN A 42 19.82 3.53 -9.63
CA ASN A 42 20.98 4.06 -8.90
C ASN A 42 21.50 5.34 -9.59
N PRO A 43 20.80 6.49 -9.44
CA PRO A 43 21.13 7.69 -10.17
C PRO A 43 22.47 8.29 -9.70
N THR A 44 23.36 8.59 -10.65
CA THR A 44 24.64 9.26 -10.37
C THR A 44 24.43 10.68 -9.85
N PHE A 45 25.46 11.27 -9.22
CA PHE A 45 25.40 12.66 -8.74
C PHE A 45 25.03 13.65 -9.85
N ARG A 46 25.57 13.46 -11.07
CA ARG A 46 25.25 14.30 -12.24
C ARG A 46 23.77 14.21 -12.60
N MET A 47 23.19 13.02 -12.56
CA MET A 47 21.76 12.80 -12.81
C MET A 47 20.91 13.46 -11.73
N LYS A 48 21.26 13.28 -10.45
CA LYS A 48 20.54 13.93 -9.32
C LYS A 48 20.52 15.45 -9.47
N ARG A 49 21.65 16.07 -9.84
CA ARG A 49 21.75 17.52 -10.09
C ARG A 49 20.89 17.94 -11.29
N LYS A 50 20.91 17.17 -12.39
CA LYS A 50 20.07 17.46 -13.57
C LYS A 50 18.57 17.36 -13.25
N LEU A 51 18.15 16.33 -12.51
CA LEU A 51 16.76 16.17 -12.07
C LEU A 51 16.33 17.30 -11.13
N SER A 52 17.18 17.75 -10.21
CA SER A 52 16.89 18.93 -9.39
C SER A 52 16.71 20.19 -10.24
N SER A 53 17.55 20.38 -11.26
CA SER A 53 17.39 21.49 -12.22
C SER A 53 16.10 21.41 -13.03
N ILE A 54 15.63 20.21 -13.38
CA ILE A 54 14.34 19.99 -14.07
C ILE A 54 13.17 20.29 -13.13
N GLN A 55 13.25 19.85 -11.87
CA GLN A 55 12.18 20.02 -10.89
C GLN A 55 12.03 21.48 -10.43
N ARG A 56 13.15 22.19 -10.22
CA ARG A 56 13.18 23.51 -9.58
C ARG A 56 12.21 24.52 -10.18
N PRO A 57 12.11 24.69 -11.51
CA PRO A 57 11.17 25.66 -12.06
C PRO A 57 9.71 25.35 -11.74
N PHE A 58 9.32 24.07 -11.70
CA PHE A 58 7.95 23.70 -11.31
C PHE A 58 7.68 24.09 -9.86
N LEU A 59 8.62 23.83 -8.95
CA LEU A 59 8.47 24.21 -7.54
C LEU A 59 8.33 25.73 -7.35
N LEU A 60 9.11 26.52 -8.08
CA LEU A 60 8.98 27.98 -8.08
C LEU A 60 7.62 28.43 -8.63
N HIS A 61 7.13 27.80 -9.71
CA HIS A 61 5.84 28.13 -10.28
C HIS A 61 4.66 27.69 -9.40
N ILE A 62 4.76 26.59 -8.67
CA ILE A 62 3.73 26.15 -7.73
C ILE A 62 3.69 27.09 -6.52
N SER A 63 4.85 27.34 -5.91
CA SER A 63 4.95 28.15 -4.68
C SER A 63 4.77 29.66 -4.89
N GLY A 64 5.12 30.19 -6.06
CA GLY A 64 5.22 31.63 -6.28
C GLY A 64 6.42 32.29 -5.59
N ALA A 65 7.34 31.51 -4.99
CA ALA A 65 8.46 32.03 -4.23
C ALA A 65 9.53 32.71 -5.10
N TYR A 66 10.39 33.53 -4.47
CA TYR A 66 11.49 34.20 -5.17
C TYR A 66 12.45 33.19 -5.83
N ARG A 67 13.05 33.59 -6.96
CA ARG A 67 14.01 32.76 -7.70
C ARG A 67 15.26 32.37 -6.90
N THR A 68 15.57 33.10 -5.83
CA THR A 68 16.68 32.83 -4.90
C THR A 68 16.33 31.79 -3.83
N THR A 69 15.05 31.41 -3.68
CA THR A 69 14.60 30.47 -2.65
C THR A 69 15.26 29.09 -2.86
N PRO A 70 15.92 28.50 -1.86
CA PRO A 70 16.58 27.19 -1.99
C PRO A 70 15.61 26.09 -2.43
N THR A 71 16.04 25.20 -3.33
CA THR A 71 15.18 24.11 -3.83
C THR A 71 14.70 23.17 -2.72
N ALA A 72 15.56 22.88 -1.74
CA ALA A 72 15.21 22.03 -0.60
C ALA A 72 14.09 22.65 0.25
N ALA A 73 14.11 23.97 0.44
CA ALA A 73 13.03 24.67 1.14
C ALA A 73 11.71 24.58 0.37
N LEU A 74 11.75 24.75 -0.96
CA LEU A 74 10.56 24.60 -1.80
C LEU A 74 9.97 23.18 -1.74
N GLN A 75 10.83 22.17 -1.74
CA GLN A 75 10.44 20.76 -1.60
C GLN A 75 9.73 20.51 -0.27
N ALA A 76 10.30 20.99 0.83
CA ALA A 76 9.73 20.85 2.16
C ALA A 76 8.37 21.56 2.30
N ILE A 77 8.29 22.85 1.90
CA ILE A 77 7.06 23.65 2.03
C ILE A 77 5.92 23.08 1.18
N LEU A 78 6.23 22.54 -0.01
CA LEU A 78 5.22 21.98 -0.92
C LEU A 78 4.89 20.51 -0.65
N GLY A 79 5.58 19.85 0.28
CA GLY A 79 5.46 18.39 0.47
C GLY A 79 5.84 17.59 -0.78
N ILE A 80 6.77 18.12 -1.59
CA ILE A 80 7.24 17.47 -2.82
C ILE A 80 8.65 16.94 -2.59
N PRO A 81 8.89 15.62 -2.63
CA PRO A 81 10.22 15.07 -2.42
C PRO A 81 11.19 15.45 -3.55
N PRO A 82 12.51 15.35 -3.33
CA PRO A 82 13.49 15.48 -4.40
C PRO A 82 13.18 14.53 -5.55
N LEU A 83 13.11 15.07 -6.78
CA LEU A 83 12.65 14.30 -7.95
C LEU A 83 13.41 12.98 -8.13
N HIS A 84 14.73 12.99 -7.93
CA HIS A 84 15.53 11.77 -8.05
C HIS A 84 15.16 10.68 -7.02
N MET A 85 14.73 11.04 -5.81
CA MET A 85 14.26 10.08 -4.81
C MET A 85 12.91 9.49 -5.21
N GLN A 86 11.99 10.33 -5.71
CA GLN A 86 10.71 9.88 -6.22
C GLN A 86 10.87 8.93 -7.42
N LEU A 87 11.72 9.28 -8.38
CA LEU A 87 11.98 8.41 -9.54
C LEU A 87 12.67 7.12 -9.15
N GLN A 88 13.58 7.16 -8.17
CA GLN A 88 14.22 5.95 -7.64
C GLN A 88 13.22 5.04 -6.92
N PHE A 89 12.27 5.61 -6.17
CA PHE A 89 11.18 4.87 -5.55
C PHE A 89 10.31 4.18 -6.61
N GLU A 90 9.84 4.90 -7.62
CA GLU A 90 9.01 4.36 -8.71
C GLU A 90 9.76 3.29 -9.52
N ALA A 91 11.06 3.50 -9.76
CA ALA A 91 11.94 2.54 -10.41
C ALA A 91 12.00 1.23 -9.63
N ARG A 92 12.26 1.29 -8.32
CA ARG A 92 12.33 0.12 -7.43
C ARG A 92 10.98 -0.59 -7.33
N PHE A 93 9.90 0.17 -7.14
CA PHE A 93 8.54 -0.35 -7.10
C PHE A 93 8.21 -1.12 -8.39
N THR A 94 8.53 -0.55 -9.55
CA THR A 94 8.34 -1.19 -10.85
C THR A 94 9.20 -2.45 -10.99
N SER A 95 10.48 -2.39 -10.64
CA SER A 95 11.40 -3.53 -10.71
C SER A 95 10.92 -4.71 -9.87
N ILE A 96 10.45 -4.44 -8.65
CA ILE A 96 9.96 -5.46 -7.74
C ILE A 96 8.59 -6.00 -8.18
N PHE A 97 7.57 -5.15 -8.24
CA PHE A 97 6.19 -5.62 -8.36
C PHE A 97 5.78 -5.99 -9.79
N ARG A 98 6.40 -5.35 -10.80
CA ARG A 98 6.07 -5.59 -12.21
C ARG A 98 7.08 -6.49 -12.90
N LEU A 99 8.38 -6.24 -12.72
CA LEU A 99 9.43 -6.99 -13.41
C LEU A 99 9.91 -8.23 -12.64
N ARG A 100 9.56 -8.36 -11.34
CA ARG A 100 9.99 -9.45 -10.45
C ARG A 100 11.51 -9.60 -10.39
N ILE A 101 12.24 -8.49 -10.50
CA ILE A 101 13.70 -8.46 -10.38
C ILE A 101 14.05 -8.20 -8.91
N PRO A 102 14.89 -9.04 -8.28
CA PRO A 102 15.33 -8.79 -6.92
C PRO A 102 16.15 -7.50 -6.86
N LEU A 103 15.94 -6.72 -5.79
CA LEU A 103 16.82 -5.60 -5.52
C LEU A 103 18.15 -6.13 -4.95
N PRO A 104 19.26 -5.39 -5.14
CA PRO A 104 20.52 -5.74 -4.52
C PRO A 104 20.39 -5.94 -2.99
N PRO A 105 21.07 -6.94 -2.40
CA PRO A 105 20.89 -7.33 -0.99
C PRO A 105 21.26 -6.23 0.02
N PHE A 106 22.03 -5.20 -0.38
CA PHE A 106 22.30 -4.05 0.49
C PHE A 106 21.07 -3.19 0.80
N ILE A 107 19.96 -3.38 0.06
CA ILE A 107 18.74 -2.59 0.21
C ILE A 107 17.76 -3.29 1.15
N THR A 108 17.53 -4.60 0.95
CA THR A 108 16.60 -5.45 1.70
C THR A 108 16.87 -6.92 1.38
N ASP A 109 16.76 -7.81 2.36
CA ASP A 109 16.81 -9.28 2.15
C ASP A 109 15.50 -9.86 1.58
N THR A 110 14.49 -9.02 1.33
CA THR A 110 13.18 -9.44 0.80
C THR A 110 13.26 -9.78 -0.68
N HIS A 111 12.89 -11.02 -1.04
CA HIS A 111 12.78 -11.47 -2.42
C HIS A 111 11.44 -11.03 -3.03
N PRO A 112 11.34 -10.77 -4.35
CA PRO A 112 10.07 -10.45 -5.01
C PRO A 112 8.95 -11.49 -4.83
N HIS A 113 9.26 -12.72 -4.41
CA HIS A 113 8.26 -13.76 -4.11
C HIS A 113 7.67 -13.62 -2.69
N ASP A 114 8.38 -12.95 -1.78
CA ASP A 114 7.90 -12.70 -0.41
C ASP A 114 6.87 -11.57 -0.36
N LEU A 115 6.74 -10.83 -1.47
CA LEU A 115 5.88 -9.67 -1.58
C LEU A 115 4.55 -10.03 -2.19
N GLU A 116 3.50 -9.70 -1.45
CA GLU A 116 2.12 -9.85 -1.87
C GLU A 116 1.89 -9.20 -3.24
N MET A 117 1.33 -9.97 -4.16
CA MET A 117 0.93 -9.42 -5.45
C MET A 117 -0.38 -8.68 -5.26
N LYS A 118 -0.43 -7.41 -5.69
CA LYS A 118 -1.71 -6.74 -5.81
C LYS A 118 -2.60 -7.57 -6.72
N ALA A 119 -3.72 -8.06 -6.21
CA ALA A 119 -4.74 -8.70 -7.02
C ALA A 119 -5.13 -7.73 -8.14
N THR A 120 -4.84 -8.10 -9.39
CA THR A 120 -5.44 -7.42 -10.54
C THR A 120 -6.94 -7.63 -10.42
N GLY A 121 -7.72 -6.55 -10.58
CA GLY A 121 -9.14 -6.48 -10.22
C GLY A 121 -9.93 -7.73 -10.62
N TRP A 122 -10.99 -8.00 -9.87
CA TRP A 122 -11.81 -9.18 -10.08
C TRP A 122 -12.25 -9.20 -11.55
N SER A 123 -11.93 -10.29 -12.27
CA SER A 123 -12.32 -10.47 -13.67
C SER A 123 -13.84 -10.53 -13.84
N THR A 124 -14.55 -10.70 -12.73
CA THR A 124 -15.97 -11.01 -12.65
C THR A 124 -16.57 -10.05 -11.64
N HIS A 125 -17.68 -9.42 -11.99
CA HIS A 125 -18.29 -8.41 -11.13
C HIS A 125 -18.88 -9.09 -9.87
N PRO A 126 -18.76 -8.54 -8.64
CA PRO A 126 -19.28 -9.19 -7.44
C PRO A 126 -20.76 -9.58 -7.51
N SER A 127 -21.57 -8.86 -8.28
CA SER A 127 -22.99 -9.21 -8.50
C SER A 127 -23.23 -10.48 -9.32
N GLU A 128 -22.23 -10.99 -10.03
CA GLU A 128 -22.33 -12.22 -10.84
C GLU A 128 -22.14 -13.50 -9.99
N HIS A 129 -21.75 -13.34 -8.70
CA HIS A 129 -21.52 -14.44 -7.76
C HIS A 129 -22.36 -14.34 -6.49
N LEU A 130 -23.55 -13.75 -6.56
CA LEU A 130 -24.53 -13.78 -5.48
C LEU A 130 -25.02 -15.22 -5.30
N LYS A 131 -24.42 -15.97 -4.36
CA LYS A 131 -25.04 -17.22 -3.91
C LYS A 131 -26.24 -16.84 -3.04
N PRO A 132 -27.42 -17.41 -3.25
CA PRO A 132 -28.64 -17.03 -2.53
C PRO A 132 -28.58 -17.28 -1.01
N ASN A 133 -27.68 -18.15 -0.53
CA ASN A 133 -27.51 -18.46 0.90
C ASN A 133 -26.20 -17.87 1.46
N GLN A 134 -25.95 -16.59 1.22
CA GLN A 134 -24.70 -15.94 1.64
C GLN A 134 -24.91 -15.11 2.89
N ILE A 135 -24.38 -15.64 3.99
CA ILE A 135 -23.97 -14.89 5.19
C ILE A 135 -25.16 -14.33 5.98
N SER A 136 -25.52 -15.00 7.08
CA SER A 136 -26.34 -14.37 8.12
C SER A 136 -25.44 -13.43 8.93
N PHE A 137 -25.77 -12.15 8.94
CA PHE A 137 -25.16 -11.14 9.82
C PHE A 137 -26.01 -10.93 11.07
N GLU A 138 -26.78 -11.94 11.49
CA GLU A 138 -27.52 -11.87 12.75
C GLU A 138 -26.52 -11.81 13.92
N ASP A 139 -26.72 -10.83 14.81
CA ASP A 139 -25.92 -10.71 16.02
C ASP A 139 -26.07 -11.98 16.87
N GLY A 140 -24.94 -12.62 17.17
CA GLY A 140 -24.86 -13.94 17.82
C GLY A 140 -25.46 -14.02 19.23
N GLU A 141 -25.91 -12.91 19.82
CA GLU A 141 -26.55 -12.90 21.15
C GLU A 141 -27.87 -13.68 21.18
N ALA A 142 -28.60 -13.76 20.05
CA ALA A 142 -29.88 -14.48 19.99
C ALA A 142 -29.73 -16.01 20.00
N TYR A 143 -28.52 -16.54 19.77
CA TYR A 143 -28.29 -17.96 19.56
C TYR A 143 -27.82 -18.73 20.80
N ILE A 144 -27.48 -18.06 21.91
CA ILE A 144 -26.92 -18.64 23.15
C ILE A 144 -27.73 -19.84 23.72
N ALA A 145 -28.99 -20.03 23.31
CA ALA A 145 -29.81 -21.18 23.67
C ALA A 145 -29.59 -22.48 22.84
N ARG A 146 -28.83 -22.44 21.73
CA ARG A 146 -28.51 -23.65 20.95
C ARG A 146 -27.27 -24.35 21.52
N LYS A 147 -27.45 -25.59 21.99
CA LYS A 147 -26.34 -26.55 22.06
C LYS A 147 -25.76 -26.67 20.65
N ASP A 148 -24.44 -26.56 20.52
CA ASP A 148 -23.64 -26.74 19.29
C ASP A 148 -23.12 -25.43 18.64
N ILE A 149 -23.09 -24.32 19.38
CA ILE A 149 -22.45 -23.08 18.88
C ILE A 149 -20.93 -23.16 19.05
N ILE A 150 -20.25 -22.89 17.94
CA ILE A 150 -18.80 -22.78 17.85
C ILE A 150 -18.47 -21.29 17.69
N ASN A 151 -17.87 -20.72 18.73
CA ASN A 151 -17.36 -19.35 18.72
C ASN A 151 -15.88 -19.39 18.34
N ILE A 152 -15.51 -18.69 17.28
CA ILE A 152 -14.12 -18.56 16.85
C ILE A 152 -13.70 -17.10 17.02
N PHE A 153 -12.68 -16.87 17.84
CA PHE A 153 -12.09 -15.55 18.07
C PHE A 153 -10.75 -15.50 17.37
N THR A 154 -10.49 -14.42 16.64
CA THR A 154 -9.26 -14.21 15.87
C THR A 154 -8.59 -12.93 16.33
N ASP A 155 -7.27 -12.93 16.38
CA ASP A 155 -6.50 -11.73 16.70
C ASP A 155 -5.15 -11.69 15.97
N GLY A 156 -4.69 -10.48 15.67
CA GLY A 156 -3.41 -10.19 15.04
C GLY A 156 -2.68 -9.11 15.82
N SER A 157 -1.40 -9.34 16.09
CA SER A 157 -0.57 -8.45 16.89
C SER A 157 0.69 -8.04 16.15
N LYS A 158 1.14 -6.81 16.40
CA LYS A 158 2.45 -6.31 15.97
C LYS A 158 3.10 -5.51 17.09
N THR A 159 4.35 -5.86 17.39
CA THR A 159 5.20 -5.18 18.37
C THR A 159 6.56 -4.86 17.73
N GLU A 160 7.44 -4.17 18.47
CA GLU A 160 8.83 -3.98 18.05
C GLU A 160 9.62 -5.31 17.94
N HIS A 161 9.15 -6.37 18.62
CA HIS A 161 9.82 -7.68 18.67
C HIS A 161 9.27 -8.71 17.67
N GLY A 162 8.26 -8.32 16.89
CA GLY A 162 7.73 -9.15 15.81
C GLY A 162 6.21 -9.08 15.69
N VAL A 163 5.70 -9.99 14.86
CA VAL A 163 4.30 -10.04 14.42
C VAL A 163 3.75 -11.43 14.72
N GLY A 164 2.53 -11.51 15.25
CA GLY A 164 1.89 -12.78 15.60
C GLY A 164 0.43 -12.79 15.20
N ALA A 165 -0.07 -13.96 14.80
CA ALA A 165 -1.47 -14.21 14.49
C ALA A 165 -1.98 -15.37 15.35
N ALA A 166 -3.23 -15.32 15.79
CA ALA A 166 -3.82 -16.38 16.58
C ALA A 166 -5.33 -16.48 16.39
N PHE A 167 -5.88 -17.67 16.58
CA PHE A 167 -7.31 -17.84 16.79
C PHE A 167 -7.57 -18.88 17.89
N CYS A 168 -8.71 -18.75 18.57
CA CYS A 168 -9.19 -19.76 19.52
C CYS A 168 -10.65 -20.11 19.25
N VAL A 169 -11.03 -21.31 19.68
CA VAL A 169 -12.34 -21.90 19.45
C VAL A 169 -12.94 -22.26 20.80
N LEU A 170 -14.12 -21.74 21.06
CA LEU A 170 -14.93 -22.07 22.21
C LEU A 170 -16.19 -22.80 21.74
N THR A 171 -16.48 -23.95 22.33
CA THR A 171 -17.72 -24.69 22.09
C THR A 171 -18.54 -24.65 23.36
N ASN A 172 -19.72 -24.02 23.29
CA ASN A 172 -20.55 -23.74 24.48
C ASN A 172 -19.74 -23.09 25.62
N ASP A 173 -18.95 -22.06 25.29
CA ASP A 173 -18.05 -21.31 26.18
C ASP A 173 -16.90 -22.12 26.82
N ILE A 174 -16.68 -23.36 26.40
CA ILE A 174 -15.55 -24.19 26.83
C ILE A 174 -14.46 -24.13 25.76
N TRP A 175 -13.22 -23.85 26.18
CA TRP A 175 -12.05 -23.86 25.31
C TRP A 175 -11.86 -25.23 24.63
N ALA A 176 -11.99 -25.25 23.31
CA ALA A 176 -11.94 -26.46 22.50
C ALA A 176 -10.65 -26.58 21.71
N TYR A 177 -10.18 -25.47 21.13
CA TYR A 177 -8.98 -25.46 20.28
C TYR A 177 -8.32 -24.07 20.24
N GLN A 178 -7.03 -24.04 19.92
CA GLN A 178 -6.32 -22.80 19.65
C GLN A 178 -5.21 -23.02 18.62
N TRP A 179 -4.90 -21.96 17.88
CA TRP A 179 -3.78 -21.88 16.98
C TRP A 179 -3.09 -20.52 17.13
N SER A 180 -1.78 -20.51 17.02
CA SER A 180 -1.00 -19.28 16.94
C SER A 180 0.28 -19.49 16.14
N ALA A 181 0.74 -18.44 15.46
CA ALA A 181 1.99 -18.44 14.72
C ALA A 181 2.71 -17.10 14.82
N LYS A 182 4.04 -17.15 14.86
CA LYS A 182 4.89 -15.98 14.61
C LYS A 182 5.04 -15.79 13.10
N LEU A 183 4.74 -14.59 12.63
CA LEU A 183 4.89 -14.18 11.23
C LEU A 183 6.25 -13.48 11.01
N ASN A 184 6.55 -13.10 9.77
CA ASN A 184 7.75 -12.33 9.47
C ASN A 184 7.66 -10.98 10.19
N ASP A 185 8.76 -10.51 10.77
CA ASP A 185 8.80 -9.24 11.51
C ASP A 185 8.41 -8.03 10.62
N ASN A 186 8.53 -8.17 9.30
CA ASN A 186 8.11 -7.17 8.32
C ASN A 186 6.59 -7.16 8.04
N ASN A 187 5.83 -8.18 8.44
CA ASN A 187 4.38 -8.22 8.22
C ASN A 187 3.66 -7.08 8.95
N THR A 188 2.51 -6.64 8.44
CA THR A 188 1.66 -5.64 9.13
C THR A 188 0.71 -6.30 10.13
N VAL A 189 0.15 -5.52 11.06
CA VAL A 189 -0.92 -6.01 11.95
C VAL A 189 -2.12 -6.52 11.13
N PHE A 190 -2.47 -5.83 10.04
CA PHE A 190 -3.54 -6.25 9.12
C PHE A 190 -3.26 -7.61 8.47
N GLN A 191 -2.01 -7.88 8.08
CA GLN A 191 -1.63 -9.19 7.54
C GLN A 191 -1.72 -10.29 8.61
N ALA A 192 -1.41 -9.96 9.87
CA ALA A 192 -1.57 -10.88 10.99
C ALA A 192 -3.04 -11.21 11.25
N GLU A 193 -3.91 -10.20 11.33
CA GLU A 193 -5.35 -10.37 11.49
C GLU A 193 -5.95 -11.21 10.35
N LEU A 194 -5.57 -10.91 9.10
CA LEU A 194 -6.04 -11.65 7.94
C LEU A 194 -5.57 -13.10 7.95
N THR A 195 -4.35 -13.36 8.43
CA THR A 195 -3.83 -14.72 8.59
C THR A 195 -4.62 -15.47 9.67
N ALA A 196 -4.89 -14.86 10.82
CA ALA A 196 -5.72 -15.45 11.86
C ALA A 196 -7.12 -15.80 11.35
N LEU A 197 -7.75 -14.90 10.60
CA LEU A 197 -9.04 -15.14 9.95
C LEU A 197 -8.98 -16.27 8.92
N HIS A 198 -7.94 -16.29 8.08
CA HIS A 198 -7.75 -17.35 7.08
C HIS A 198 -7.66 -18.73 7.72
N GLU A 199 -6.83 -18.88 8.76
CA GLU A 199 -6.67 -20.15 9.46
C GLU A 199 -7.94 -20.55 10.23
N ALA A 200 -8.65 -19.59 10.82
CA ALA A 200 -9.95 -19.82 11.43
C ALA A 200 -10.98 -20.35 10.41
N VAL A 201 -11.00 -19.80 9.20
CA VAL A 201 -11.89 -20.26 8.11
C VAL A 201 -11.51 -21.66 7.64
N ILE A 202 -10.21 -21.96 7.50
CA ILE A 202 -9.75 -23.32 7.15
C ILE A 202 -10.19 -24.32 8.22
N TYR A 203 -10.00 -23.98 9.50
CA TYR A 203 -10.45 -24.79 10.62
C TYR A 203 -11.96 -25.03 10.54
N ALA A 204 -12.75 -23.95 10.39
CA ALA A 204 -14.20 -24.03 10.32
C ALA A 204 -14.70 -24.85 9.12
N SER A 205 -14.01 -24.76 7.98
CA SER A 205 -14.37 -25.50 6.75
C SER A 205 -14.13 -27.00 6.86
N ASN A 206 -13.24 -27.43 7.77
CA ASN A 206 -12.93 -28.83 8.02
C ASN A 206 -13.77 -29.44 9.15
N LEU A 207 -14.61 -28.66 9.82
CA LEU A 207 -15.54 -29.20 10.80
C LEU A 207 -16.55 -30.11 10.09
N PRO A 208 -16.91 -31.26 10.69
CA PRO A 208 -17.94 -32.11 10.12
C PRO A 208 -19.23 -31.29 10.03
N ASN A 209 -19.79 -31.19 8.81
CA ASN A 209 -21.12 -30.64 8.63
C ASN A 209 -22.08 -31.49 9.46
N HIS A 210 -22.56 -30.97 10.59
CA HIS A 210 -23.76 -31.47 11.25
C HIS A 210 -24.98 -31.08 10.40
N ASN A 211 -25.02 -31.56 9.16
CA ASN A 211 -26.22 -31.53 8.33
C ASN A 211 -27.09 -32.72 8.75
N THR A 212 -27.97 -32.50 9.72
CA THR A 212 -29.28 -33.17 9.76
C THR A 212 -30.26 -32.40 8.91
#